data_AF-A0A7X6P2B3-F1
#
_entry.id   AF-A0A7X6P2B3-F1
#
_cell.length_a   1.000
_cell.length_b   1.000
_cell.length_c   1.000
_cell.angle_alpha   90.00
_cell.angle_beta   90.00
_cell.angle_gamma   90.00
#
_symmetry.space_group_name_H-M   'P 1'
#
loop_
_entity.id
_entity.type
_entity.pdbx_description
1 polymer ?
#
loop_
_entity_poly.entity_id
_entity_poly.type
_entity_poly.pdbx_seq_one_letter_code
_entity_poly.pdbx_strand_id
1 'polypeptide(L)'
;MIAFLPTPNAVVARALPQGVPLLRDELLRRTNMFVSQLDPDATPGDPGLFGPSSVTWDVVAHPTQALAGLRGALLQTLSVPVPTAVHSTGAFYDDFMGRVGRTSAYLQAQNLGSMDEVYKTARRVRAMHRVVRGEGEDGTRFDATDLHQTAWVSMTMTDSYLAIAKRFGRGRLRRSQADRFVREQSTHAALLDQRIDLDEIFTDPAQRAALQAGTLDLPLISDGELPTTYV
;
A
#
# COMPACT_ATOMS: atom_id res chain seq x y z
N MET A 1 -23.93 -22.03 11.50
CA MET A 1 -23.68 -21.26 12.73
C MET A 1 -22.17 -21.01 12.81
N ILE A 2 -21.70 -19.89 12.25
CA ILE A 2 -20.27 -19.60 12.09
C ILE A 2 -19.82 -18.76 13.27
N ALA A 3 -18.86 -19.27 14.06
CA ALA A 3 -18.31 -18.59 15.21
C ALA A 3 -17.38 -17.44 14.76
N PHE A 4 -17.64 -16.24 15.29
CA PHE A 4 -16.74 -15.09 15.16
C PHE A 4 -15.41 -15.43 15.85
N LEU A 5 -14.31 -15.42 15.10
CA LEU A 5 -12.99 -15.36 15.70
C LEU A 5 -12.80 -13.97 16.34
N PRO A 6 -12.24 -13.89 17.56
CA PRO A 6 -12.07 -12.62 18.24
C PRO A 6 -11.09 -11.72 17.48
N THR A 7 -11.34 -10.42 17.49
CA THR A 7 -10.48 -9.42 16.86
C THR A 7 -9.04 -9.51 17.40
N PRO A 8 -8.01 -9.13 16.61
CA PRO A 8 -6.60 -9.20 16.99
C PRO A 8 -6.29 -8.54 18.35
N ASN A 9 -7.11 -7.57 18.77
CA ASN A 9 -7.04 -6.88 20.05
C ASN A 9 -7.22 -7.81 21.27
N ALA A 10 -7.97 -8.90 21.14
CA ALA A 10 -8.28 -9.80 22.27
C ALA A 10 -7.13 -10.76 22.62
N VAL A 11 -6.26 -11.08 21.66
CA VAL A 11 -5.11 -11.98 21.87
C VAL A 11 -3.97 -11.25 22.59
N VAL A 12 -3.75 -9.98 22.24
CA VAL A 12 -2.71 -9.13 22.86
C VAL A 12 -3.07 -8.77 24.30
N ALA A 13 -4.34 -8.50 24.60
CA ALA A 13 -4.81 -8.15 25.94
C ALA A 13 -4.61 -9.28 26.97
N ARG A 14 -4.48 -10.54 26.53
CA ARG A 14 -4.37 -11.71 27.41
C ARG A 14 -2.93 -12.07 27.79
N ALA A 15 -1.94 -11.55 27.07
CA ALA A 15 -0.53 -11.91 27.26
C ALA A 15 0.21 -11.04 28.30
N LEU A 16 -0.30 -9.86 28.64
CA LEU A 16 0.36 -8.91 29.55
C LEU A 16 -0.67 -8.23 30.47
N PRO A 17 -1.16 -8.92 31.51
CA PRO A 17 -2.29 -8.45 32.31
C PRO A 17 -1.97 -7.20 33.15
N GLN A 18 -0.69 -6.83 33.32
CA GLN A 18 -0.27 -5.58 33.98
C GLN A 18 0.97 -4.98 33.30
N GLY A 19 0.77 -4.26 32.19
CA GLY A 19 1.80 -3.45 31.55
C GLY A 19 1.72 -1.99 32.00
N VAL A 20 2.87 -1.39 32.31
CA VAL A 20 3.03 0.00 32.76
C VAL A 20 2.25 0.97 31.84
N PRO A 21 1.23 1.70 32.33
CA PRO A 21 0.28 2.47 31.50
C PRO A 21 0.94 3.45 30.53
N LEU A 22 2.05 4.07 30.94
CA LEU A 22 2.82 5.01 30.11
C LEU A 22 3.45 4.34 28.88
N LEU A 23 3.84 3.06 28.98
CA LEU A 23 4.39 2.33 27.84
C LEU A 23 3.29 1.91 26.87
N ARG A 24 2.08 1.60 27.37
CA ARG A 24 0.92 1.25 26.54
C ARG A 24 0.43 2.45 25.73
N ASP A 25 0.24 3.60 26.36
CA ASP A 25 -0.25 4.78 25.65
C ASP A 25 0.83 5.34 24.72
N GLU A 26 2.11 5.28 25.08
CA GLU A 26 3.19 5.70 24.19
C GLU A 26 3.44 4.72 23.05
N LEU A 27 3.31 3.42 23.29
CA LEU A 27 3.25 2.43 22.21
C LEU A 27 2.02 2.71 21.35
N LEU A 28 0.79 2.76 21.84
CA LEU A 28 -0.38 2.99 20.98
C LEU A 28 -0.33 4.32 20.22
N ARG A 29 0.23 5.39 20.82
CA ARG A 29 0.40 6.71 20.20
C ARG A 29 1.53 6.75 19.15
N ARG A 30 2.62 5.96 19.33
CA ARG A 30 3.75 5.86 18.37
C ARG A 30 3.68 4.65 17.42
N THR A 31 2.81 3.69 17.71
CA THR A 31 2.64 2.40 17.00
C THR A 31 1.44 2.45 16.06
N ASN A 32 1.14 3.65 15.55
CA ASN A 32 0.18 3.87 14.46
C ASN A 32 0.56 3.10 13.17
N MET A 33 1.75 2.48 13.16
CA MET A 33 2.21 1.53 12.14
C MET A 33 1.34 0.26 12.04
N PHE A 34 0.73 -0.20 13.14
CA PHE A 34 -0.04 -1.45 13.20
C PHE A 34 -1.53 -1.28 13.48
N VAL A 35 -1.99 -0.06 13.77
CA VAL A 35 -3.42 0.22 13.95
C VAL A 35 -4.00 0.51 12.58
N SER A 36 -4.91 -0.35 12.11
CA SER A 36 -5.64 -0.11 10.88
C SER A 36 -6.30 1.27 10.94
N GLN A 37 -5.95 2.13 9.98
CA GLN A 37 -6.55 3.46 9.84
C GLN A 37 -7.80 3.43 8.94
N LEU A 38 -8.25 2.24 8.55
CA LEU A 38 -9.47 2.03 7.77
C LEU A 38 -10.69 2.27 8.64
N ASP A 39 -11.69 2.90 8.07
CA ASP A 39 -13.01 3.00 8.67
C ASP A 39 -13.89 1.85 8.15
N PRO A 40 -14.12 0.80 8.95
CA PRO A 40 -14.89 -0.37 8.50
C PRO A 40 -16.36 -0.04 8.17
N ASP A 41 -16.85 1.11 8.64
CA ASP A 41 -18.22 1.57 8.44
C ASP A 41 -18.31 2.66 7.34
N ALA A 42 -17.18 3.09 6.74
CA ALA A 42 -17.17 4.14 5.73
C ALA A 42 -18.05 3.80 4.52
N THR A 43 -18.14 2.51 4.15
CA THR A 43 -19.03 2.05 3.07
C THR A 43 -19.45 0.58 3.30
N PRO A 44 -20.52 0.32 4.06
CA PRO A 44 -20.92 -1.05 4.39
C PRO A 44 -21.23 -1.87 3.13
N GLY A 45 -20.56 -3.02 2.99
CA GLY A 45 -20.76 -3.96 1.87
C GLY A 45 -19.93 -3.67 0.62
N ASP A 46 -19.13 -2.61 0.58
CA ASP A 46 -18.17 -2.37 -0.51
C ASP A 46 -16.93 -3.27 -0.32
N PRO A 47 -16.64 -4.19 -1.26
CA PRO A 47 -15.47 -5.06 -1.16
C PRO A 47 -14.14 -4.31 -1.40
N GLY A 48 -14.16 -3.06 -1.85
CA GLY A 48 -12.97 -2.32 -2.23
C GLY A 48 -12.39 -2.76 -3.57
N LEU A 49 -11.12 -2.43 -3.80
CA LEU A 49 -10.47 -2.68 -5.08
C LEU A 49 -10.31 -4.18 -5.40
N PHE A 50 -9.99 -5.00 -4.39
CA PHE A 50 -9.70 -6.43 -4.58
C PHE A 50 -10.67 -7.39 -3.87
N GLY A 51 -11.29 -6.97 -2.77
CA GLY A 51 -12.20 -7.81 -2.01
C GLY A 51 -11.55 -8.85 -1.08
N PRO A 52 -12.26 -9.30 -0.03
CA PRO A 52 -11.77 -10.28 0.95
C PRO A 52 -11.33 -11.65 0.40
N SER A 53 -11.73 -11.99 -0.83
CA SER A 53 -11.37 -13.25 -1.51
C SER A 53 -10.14 -13.13 -2.41
N SER A 54 -9.51 -11.95 -2.46
CA SER A 54 -8.29 -11.70 -3.24
C SER A 54 -7.04 -12.28 -2.58
N VAL A 55 -5.99 -12.43 -3.39
CA VAL A 55 -4.68 -12.80 -2.85
C VAL A 55 -4.08 -11.62 -2.10
N THR A 56 -4.34 -10.38 -2.54
CA THR A 56 -3.97 -9.17 -1.81
C THR A 56 -4.49 -9.16 -0.38
N TRP A 57 -5.76 -9.50 -0.14
CA TRP A 57 -6.28 -9.59 1.23
C TRP A 57 -5.59 -10.68 2.06
N ASP A 58 -5.39 -11.87 1.51
CA ASP A 58 -4.71 -12.98 2.21
C ASP A 58 -3.26 -12.62 2.57
N VAL A 59 -2.55 -11.95 1.65
CA VAL A 59 -1.14 -11.56 1.81
C VAL A 59 -1.00 -10.37 2.75
N VAL A 60 -1.69 -9.25 2.46
CA VAL A 60 -1.45 -7.94 3.10
C VAL A 60 -2.03 -7.89 4.51
N ALA A 61 -3.15 -8.57 4.79
CA ALA A 61 -3.75 -8.60 6.13
C ALA A 61 -2.94 -9.42 7.15
N HIS A 62 -1.88 -10.11 6.74
CA HIS A 62 -1.04 -10.89 7.66
C HIS A 62 -0.18 -9.96 8.54
N PRO A 63 -0.16 -10.12 9.88
CA PRO A 63 0.56 -9.20 10.79
C PRO A 63 2.07 -9.06 10.51
N THR A 64 2.68 -10.08 9.90
CA THR A 64 4.11 -10.05 9.55
C THR A 64 4.43 -9.10 8.41
N GLN A 65 3.43 -8.56 7.70
CA GLN A 65 3.66 -7.67 6.55
C GLN A 65 4.23 -6.31 6.91
N ALA A 66 4.26 -5.94 8.19
CA ALA A 66 5.10 -4.82 8.63
C ALA A 66 6.58 -5.01 8.25
N LEU A 67 7.07 -6.26 8.21
CA LEU A 67 8.42 -6.58 7.73
C LEU A 67 8.58 -6.32 6.23
N ALA A 68 7.51 -6.47 5.44
CA ALA A 68 7.54 -6.15 4.01
C ALA A 68 7.66 -4.65 3.80
N GLY A 69 6.98 -3.84 4.61
CA GLY A 69 7.13 -2.39 4.60
C GLY A 69 8.58 -1.95 4.85
N LEU A 70 9.24 -2.54 5.86
CA LEU A 70 10.65 -2.27 6.14
C LEU A 70 11.57 -2.71 4.99
N ARG A 71 11.38 -3.93 4.47
CA ARG A 71 12.18 -4.43 3.33
C ARG A 71 11.98 -3.57 2.08
N GLY A 72 10.74 -3.20 1.77
CA GLY A 72 10.39 -2.36 0.63
C GLY A 72 11.06 -0.99 0.74
N ALA A 73 11.01 -0.35 1.90
CA ALA A 73 11.68 0.92 2.13
C ALA A 73 13.20 0.84 1.89
N LEU A 74 13.87 -0.24 2.32
CA LEU A 74 15.30 -0.46 2.07
C LEU A 74 15.60 -0.69 0.59
N LEU A 75 14.77 -1.44 -0.13
CA LEU A 75 14.97 -1.65 -1.57
C LEU A 75 14.76 -0.36 -2.36
N GLN A 76 13.81 0.49 -1.93
CA GLN A 76 13.52 1.74 -2.61
C GLN A 76 14.71 2.71 -2.60
N THR A 77 15.61 2.64 -1.61
CA THR A 77 16.82 3.48 -1.59
C THR A 77 17.87 3.10 -2.62
N LEU A 78 17.69 1.97 -3.34
CA LEU A 78 18.59 1.59 -4.45
C LEU A 78 18.29 2.37 -5.74
N SER A 79 17.15 3.06 -5.82
CA SER A 79 16.93 4.08 -6.84
C SER A 79 17.55 5.38 -6.37
N VAL A 80 18.33 6.06 -7.22
CA VAL A 80 18.98 7.33 -6.86
C VAL A 80 17.98 8.49 -6.65
N PRO A 81 16.96 8.69 -7.51
CA PRO A 81 16.00 9.79 -7.34
C PRO A 81 15.11 9.70 -6.08
N VAL A 82 14.78 8.50 -5.60
CA VAL A 82 13.87 8.30 -4.46
C VAL A 82 14.41 8.88 -3.14
N PRO A 83 15.61 8.51 -2.65
CA PRO A 83 16.19 9.08 -1.44
C PRO A 83 16.48 10.58 -1.60
N THR A 84 16.84 11.05 -2.81
CA THR A 84 16.99 12.49 -3.08
C THR A 84 15.69 13.24 -2.83
N ALA A 85 14.57 12.77 -3.39
CA ALA A 85 13.25 13.38 -3.15
C ALA A 85 12.86 13.39 -1.66
N VAL A 86 13.17 12.31 -0.95
CA VAL A 86 12.89 12.17 0.49
C VAL A 86 13.75 13.14 1.32
N HIS A 87 15.02 13.32 0.95
CA HIS A 87 15.93 14.24 1.61
C HIS A 87 15.52 15.70 1.34
N SER A 88 15.30 16.06 0.07
CA SER A 88 14.96 17.43 -0.36
C SER A 88 13.62 17.94 0.17
N THR A 89 12.70 17.05 0.55
CA THR A 89 11.40 17.45 1.14
C THR A 89 11.45 17.65 2.65
N GLY A 90 12.55 17.29 3.33
CA GLY A 90 12.74 17.43 4.80
C GLY A 90 11.84 16.53 5.67
N ALA A 91 10.70 16.09 5.14
CA ALA A 91 9.62 15.41 5.85
C ALA A 91 10.04 14.09 6.53
N PHE A 92 11.14 13.47 6.11
CA PHE A 92 11.65 12.26 6.74
C PHE A 92 12.36 12.53 8.08
N TYR A 93 13.09 13.64 8.19
CA TYR A 93 13.85 13.97 9.39
C TYR A 93 12.99 14.68 10.44
N ASP A 94 12.01 15.46 10.00
CA ASP A 94 11.13 16.22 10.89
C ASP A 94 10.03 15.36 11.53
N ASP A 95 9.47 14.39 10.79
CA ASP A 95 8.34 13.56 11.23
C ASP A 95 8.42 12.14 10.63
N PHE A 96 9.46 11.40 11.00
CA PHE A 96 9.66 10.03 10.52
C PHE A 96 8.46 9.12 10.82
N MET A 97 7.96 9.13 12.07
CA MET A 97 6.88 8.23 12.48
C MET A 97 5.54 8.60 11.84
N GLY A 98 5.23 9.89 11.70
CA GLY A 98 4.04 10.31 10.97
C GLY A 98 4.14 10.02 9.48
N ARG A 99 5.34 10.09 8.86
CA ARG A 99 5.54 9.66 7.47
C ARG A 99 5.25 8.18 7.29
N VAL A 100 5.81 7.32 8.15
CA VAL A 100 5.54 5.88 8.15
C VAL A 100 4.05 5.60 8.33
N GLY A 101 3.40 6.28 9.27
CA GLY A 101 1.95 6.18 9.49
C GLY A 101 1.11 6.55 8.27
N ARG A 102 1.46 7.64 7.56
CA ARG A 102 0.77 8.07 6.32
C ARG A 102 0.93 7.05 5.20
N THR A 103 2.13 6.50 5.01
CA THR A 103 2.35 5.44 4.01
C THR A 103 1.60 4.16 4.38
N SER A 104 1.59 3.77 5.65
CA SER A 104 0.82 2.62 6.13
C SER A 104 -0.68 2.81 5.88
N ALA A 105 -1.23 3.98 6.22
CA ALA A 105 -2.63 4.31 5.97
C ALA A 105 -3.00 4.24 4.47
N TYR A 106 -2.15 4.77 3.60
CA TYR A 106 -2.31 4.66 2.16
C TYR A 106 -2.33 3.20 1.69
N LEU A 107 -1.33 2.41 2.09
CA LEU A 107 -1.25 1.00 1.71
C LEU A 107 -2.46 0.21 2.22
N GLN A 108 -2.89 0.44 3.46
CA GLN A 108 -4.10 -0.19 4.00
C GLN A 108 -5.34 0.16 3.18
N ALA A 109 -5.58 1.45 2.89
CA ALA A 109 -6.71 1.90 2.08
C ALA A 109 -6.73 1.26 0.70
N GLN A 110 -5.59 1.21 0.02
CA GLN A 110 -5.49 0.68 -1.33
C GLN A 110 -5.66 -0.84 -1.42
N ASN A 111 -5.20 -1.58 -0.40
CA ASN A 111 -5.24 -3.04 -0.42
C ASN A 111 -6.50 -3.62 0.24
N LEU A 112 -7.02 -2.95 1.27
CA LEU A 112 -8.05 -3.48 2.18
C LEU A 112 -9.24 -2.54 2.41
N GLY A 113 -9.18 -1.29 1.94
CA GLY A 113 -10.24 -0.29 2.13
C GLY A 113 -11.35 -0.36 1.07
N SER A 114 -12.41 0.42 1.30
CA SER A 114 -13.53 0.57 0.34
C SER A 114 -13.08 1.30 -0.94
N MET A 115 -13.91 1.28 -2.00
CA MET A 115 -13.58 2.02 -3.22
C MET A 115 -13.48 3.53 -2.98
N ASP A 116 -14.25 4.07 -2.02
CA ASP A 116 -14.17 5.47 -1.64
C ASP A 116 -12.85 5.79 -0.90
N GLU A 117 -12.37 4.90 -0.02
CA GLU A 117 -11.06 5.05 0.62
C GLU A 117 -9.91 4.94 -0.39
N VAL A 118 -9.98 3.98 -1.32
CA VAL A 118 -9.05 3.83 -2.45
C VAL A 118 -8.99 5.13 -3.25
N TYR A 119 -10.15 5.68 -3.63
CA TYR A 119 -10.24 6.92 -4.39
C TYR A 119 -9.62 8.11 -3.64
N LYS A 120 -10.07 8.36 -2.40
CA LYS A 120 -9.62 9.50 -1.58
C LYS A 120 -8.11 9.47 -1.37
N THR A 121 -7.56 8.29 -1.06
CA THR A 121 -6.13 8.15 -0.79
C THR A 121 -5.30 8.25 -2.07
N ALA A 122 -5.74 7.67 -3.19
CA ALA A 122 -5.07 7.81 -4.48
C ALA A 122 -5.03 9.28 -4.94
N ARG A 123 -6.17 9.99 -4.89
CA ARG A 123 -6.22 11.43 -5.20
C ARG A 123 -5.25 12.26 -4.35
N ARG A 124 -5.23 12.00 -3.03
CA ARG A 124 -4.34 12.71 -2.09
C ARG A 124 -2.87 12.49 -2.43
N VAL A 125 -2.47 11.25 -2.69
CA VAL A 125 -1.09 10.91 -3.03
C VAL A 125 -0.71 11.51 -4.38
N ARG A 126 -1.57 11.43 -5.40
CA ARG A 126 -1.33 12.11 -6.69
C ARG A 126 -1.14 13.61 -6.54
N ALA A 127 -1.98 14.27 -5.74
CA ALA A 127 -1.86 15.70 -5.49
C ALA A 127 -0.52 16.06 -4.82
N MET A 128 -0.06 15.24 -3.88
CA MET A 128 1.25 15.39 -3.24
C MET A 128 2.40 15.13 -4.23
N HIS A 129 2.33 14.07 -5.05
CA HIS A 129 3.38 13.74 -6.00
C HIS A 129 3.62 14.86 -7.03
N ARG A 130 2.56 15.56 -7.47
CA ARG A 130 2.70 16.71 -8.40
C ARG A 130 3.59 17.84 -7.90
N VAL A 131 3.74 17.99 -6.58
CA VAL A 131 4.57 19.04 -5.97
C VAL A 131 5.92 18.51 -5.47
N VAL A 132 6.12 17.19 -5.41
CA VAL A 132 7.39 16.57 -5.01
C VAL A 132 8.25 16.36 -6.26
N ARG A 133 8.91 17.42 -6.70
CA ARG A 133 9.85 17.42 -7.82
C ARG A 133 10.89 18.51 -7.65
N GLY A 134 12.08 18.31 -8.19
CA GLY A 134 13.18 19.26 -8.05
C GLY A 134 14.54 18.66 -8.40
N GLU A 135 15.58 19.26 -7.84
CA GLU A 135 16.97 18.84 -8.01
C GLU A 135 17.64 18.83 -6.63
N GLY A 136 18.40 17.76 -6.34
CA GLY A 136 19.19 17.62 -5.13
C GLY A 136 20.46 18.48 -5.14
N GLU A 137 21.16 18.56 -4.01
CA GLU A 137 22.42 19.31 -3.88
C GLU A 137 23.52 18.78 -4.81
N ASP A 138 23.45 17.50 -5.18
CA ASP A 138 24.34 16.82 -6.10
C ASP A 138 23.95 16.96 -7.59
N GLY A 139 22.89 17.74 -7.89
CA GLY A 139 22.34 17.89 -9.24
C GLY A 139 21.40 16.76 -9.66
N THR A 140 21.12 15.78 -8.79
CA THR A 140 20.20 14.70 -9.10
C THR A 140 18.76 15.23 -9.20
N ARG A 141 18.15 15.11 -10.38
CA ARG A 141 16.74 15.44 -10.56
C ARG A 141 15.84 14.36 -10.00
N PHE A 142 14.73 14.78 -9.41
CA PHE A 142 13.68 13.89 -8.96
C PHE A 142 12.31 14.45 -9.33
N ASP A 143 11.39 13.55 -9.66
CA ASP A 143 9.98 13.87 -9.88
C ASP A 143 9.15 12.67 -9.40
N ALA A 144 8.30 12.87 -8.40
CA ALA A 144 7.44 11.81 -7.87
C ALA A 144 6.30 11.43 -8.84
N THR A 145 6.13 12.15 -9.94
CA THR A 145 5.24 11.79 -11.06
C THR A 145 5.96 11.01 -12.16
N ASP A 146 7.28 10.79 -12.04
CA ASP A 146 8.02 9.89 -12.93
C ASP A 146 7.45 8.46 -12.82
N LEU A 147 6.97 7.96 -13.95
CA LEU A 147 6.33 6.66 -14.06
C LEU A 147 7.31 5.52 -13.81
N HIS A 148 8.59 5.70 -14.17
CA HIS A 148 9.63 4.71 -13.89
C HIS A 148 9.86 4.59 -12.37
N GLN A 149 9.87 5.72 -11.66
CA GLN A 149 10.01 5.71 -10.19
C GLN A 149 8.76 5.15 -9.51
N THR A 150 7.57 5.43 -10.04
CA THR A 150 6.31 4.86 -9.57
C THR A 150 6.32 3.33 -9.72
N ALA A 151 6.75 2.83 -10.88
CA ALA A 151 6.89 1.40 -11.13
C ALA A 151 7.94 0.76 -10.20
N TRP A 152 9.11 1.39 -10.03
CA TRP A 152 10.16 0.93 -9.12
C TRP A 152 9.67 0.76 -7.67
N VAL A 153 9.03 1.80 -7.12
CA VAL A 153 8.51 1.81 -5.74
C VAL A 153 7.44 0.73 -5.57
N SER A 154 6.55 0.58 -6.56
CA SER A 154 5.51 -0.45 -6.54
C SER A 154 6.09 -1.87 -6.61
N MET A 155 7.01 -2.13 -7.53
CA MET A 155 7.61 -3.46 -7.74
C MET A 155 8.42 -3.91 -6.52
N THR A 156 9.23 -3.03 -5.94
CA THR A 156 10.01 -3.33 -4.73
C THR A 156 9.10 -3.61 -3.51
N MET A 157 7.97 -2.92 -3.40
CA MET A 157 6.96 -3.19 -2.37
C MET A 157 6.26 -4.54 -2.60
N THR A 158 5.86 -4.81 -3.85
CA THR A 158 5.21 -6.07 -4.26
C THR A 158 6.11 -7.28 -4.01
N ASP A 159 7.37 -7.19 -4.42
CA ASP A 159 8.38 -8.23 -4.15
C ASP A 159 8.56 -8.44 -2.64
N SER A 160 8.56 -7.37 -1.86
CA SER A 160 8.68 -7.46 -0.40
C SER A 160 7.49 -8.16 0.25
N TYR A 161 6.26 -7.85 -0.18
CA TYR A 161 5.07 -8.57 0.30
C TYR A 161 5.16 -10.07 0.00
N LEU A 162 5.57 -10.43 -1.22
CA LEU A 162 5.71 -11.82 -1.64
C LEU A 162 6.84 -12.54 -0.89
N ALA A 163 7.98 -11.88 -0.68
CA ALA A 163 9.10 -12.45 0.07
C ALA A 163 8.70 -12.78 1.51
N ILE A 164 8.00 -11.87 2.18
CA ILE A 164 7.50 -12.08 3.54
C ILE A 164 6.37 -13.12 3.57
N ALA A 165 5.44 -13.09 2.62
CA ALA A 165 4.37 -14.10 2.52
C ALA A 165 4.92 -15.51 2.30
N LYS A 166 5.94 -15.68 1.45
CA LYS A 166 6.60 -16.98 1.24
C LYS A 166 7.26 -17.52 2.49
N ARG A 167 7.77 -16.64 3.36
CA ARG A 167 8.52 -17.02 4.56
C ARG A 167 7.62 -17.21 5.79
N PHE A 168 6.60 -16.39 5.94
CA PHE A 168 5.80 -16.28 7.17
C PHE A 168 4.29 -16.32 6.94
N GLY A 169 3.82 -16.42 5.69
CA GLY A 169 2.41 -16.48 5.36
C GLY A 169 1.75 -17.81 5.75
N ARG A 170 0.43 -17.87 5.54
CA ARG A 170 -0.39 -19.05 5.85
C ARG A 170 -0.21 -20.14 4.79
N GLY A 171 0.93 -20.83 4.86
CA GLY A 171 1.27 -21.90 3.94
C GLY A 171 2.01 -21.42 2.68
N ARG A 172 2.22 -22.35 1.74
CA ARG A 172 3.02 -22.10 0.54
C ARG A 172 2.20 -21.36 -0.51
N LEU A 173 2.61 -20.14 -0.84
CA LEU A 173 2.05 -19.37 -1.95
C LEU A 173 2.30 -20.08 -3.28
N ARG A 174 1.23 -20.46 -4.00
CA ARG A 174 1.34 -21.04 -5.34
C ARG A 174 1.78 -19.97 -6.34
N ARG A 175 2.44 -20.39 -7.43
CA ARG A 175 2.87 -19.46 -8.48
C ARG A 175 1.70 -18.66 -9.06
N SER A 176 0.56 -19.31 -9.33
CA SER A 176 -0.65 -18.62 -9.80
C SER A 176 -1.20 -17.59 -8.80
N GLN A 177 -1.02 -17.81 -7.49
CA GLN A 177 -1.38 -16.80 -6.48
C GLN A 177 -0.39 -15.64 -6.49
N ALA A 178 0.91 -15.91 -6.66
CA ALA A 178 1.91 -14.86 -6.82
C ALA A 178 1.66 -14.01 -8.09
N ASP A 179 1.34 -14.63 -9.22
CA ASP A 179 1.00 -13.93 -10.47
C ASP A 179 -0.25 -13.05 -10.28
N ARG A 180 -1.28 -13.58 -9.61
CA ARG A 180 -2.49 -12.81 -9.29
C ARG A 180 -2.17 -11.64 -8.36
N PHE A 181 -1.37 -11.85 -7.32
CA PHE A 181 -0.94 -10.78 -6.42
C PHE A 181 -0.16 -9.69 -7.16
N VAL A 182 0.78 -10.05 -8.05
CA VAL A 182 1.51 -9.07 -8.88
C VAL A 182 0.53 -8.24 -9.71
N ARG A 183 -0.44 -8.88 -10.35
CA ARG A 183 -1.47 -8.18 -11.14
C ARG A 183 -2.32 -7.24 -10.29
N GLU A 184 -2.77 -7.70 -9.12
CA GLU A 184 -3.52 -6.88 -8.16
C GLU A 184 -2.70 -5.66 -7.72
N GLN A 185 -1.44 -5.85 -7.30
CA GLN A 185 -0.58 -4.73 -6.90
C GLN A 185 -0.24 -3.76 -8.04
N SER A 186 -0.12 -4.26 -9.27
CA SER A 186 0.06 -3.41 -10.46
C SER A 186 -1.16 -2.57 -10.75
N THR A 187 -2.39 -3.11 -10.63
CA THR A 187 -3.63 -2.32 -10.76
C THR A 187 -3.67 -1.18 -9.75
N HIS A 188 -3.31 -1.47 -8.49
CA HIS A 188 -3.20 -0.44 -7.45
C HIS A 188 -2.20 0.65 -7.82
N ALA A 189 -0.99 0.28 -8.23
CA ALA A 189 0.07 1.24 -8.56
C ALA A 189 -0.27 2.12 -9.77
N ALA A 190 -0.96 1.55 -10.77
CA ALA A 190 -1.42 2.27 -11.94
C ALA A 190 -2.41 3.41 -11.59
N LEU A 191 -3.09 3.38 -10.44
CA LEU A 191 -3.95 4.49 -10.01
C LEU A 191 -3.18 5.79 -9.75
N LEU A 192 -1.86 5.72 -9.55
CA LEU A 192 -0.99 6.90 -9.40
C LEU A 192 -0.52 7.51 -10.73
N ASP A 193 -0.75 6.84 -11.86
CA ASP A 193 -0.40 7.33 -13.19
C ASP A 193 -1.16 8.63 -13.49
N GLN A 194 -0.44 9.72 -13.80
CA GLN A 194 -1.08 11.02 -14.07
C GLN A 194 -1.83 11.06 -15.41
N ARG A 195 -1.63 10.05 -16.29
CA ARG A 195 -2.26 9.96 -17.61
C ARG A 195 -3.73 9.49 -17.57
N ILE A 196 -4.15 8.83 -16.48
CA ILE A 196 -5.54 8.39 -16.32
C ILE A 196 -6.39 9.46 -15.62
N ASP A 197 -7.66 9.57 -16.00
CA ASP A 197 -8.65 10.35 -15.27
C ASP A 197 -9.20 9.54 -14.08
N LEU A 198 -8.64 9.80 -12.90
CA LEU A 198 -9.05 9.11 -11.68
C LEU A 198 -10.48 9.47 -11.26
N ASP A 199 -10.93 10.69 -11.53
CA ASP A 199 -12.25 11.15 -11.12
C ASP A 199 -13.32 10.48 -12.01
N GLU A 200 -13.04 10.33 -13.31
CA GLU A 200 -13.88 9.59 -14.25
C GLU A 200 -14.00 8.11 -13.87
N ILE A 201 -12.86 7.41 -13.68
CA ILE A 201 -12.84 5.98 -13.33
C ILE A 201 -13.68 5.68 -12.09
N PHE A 202 -13.60 6.54 -11.08
CA PHE A 202 -14.32 6.31 -9.83
C PHE A 202 -15.75 6.83 -9.87
N THR A 203 -16.11 7.80 -10.73
CA THR A 203 -17.49 8.31 -10.81
C THR A 203 -18.36 7.48 -11.77
N ASP A 204 -17.77 6.88 -12.81
CA ASP A 204 -18.46 5.99 -13.75
C ASP A 204 -18.55 4.55 -13.19
N PRO A 205 -19.76 4.01 -12.92
CA PRO A 205 -19.92 2.65 -12.43
C PRO A 205 -19.35 1.57 -13.36
N ALA A 206 -19.37 1.79 -14.68
CA ALA A 206 -18.84 0.82 -15.65
C ALA A 206 -17.31 0.77 -15.60
N GLN A 207 -16.64 1.93 -15.52
CA GLN A 207 -15.18 1.97 -15.36
C GLN A 207 -14.75 1.45 -14.00
N ARG A 208 -15.49 1.76 -12.94
CA ARG A 208 -15.25 1.22 -11.60
C ARG A 208 -15.34 -0.31 -11.58
N ALA A 209 -16.37 -0.87 -12.22
CA ALA A 209 -16.53 -2.33 -12.35
C ALA A 209 -15.41 -2.95 -13.20
N ALA A 210 -15.00 -2.29 -14.30
CA ALA A 210 -13.88 -2.73 -15.13
C ALA A 210 -12.55 -2.71 -14.36
N LEU A 211 -12.33 -1.71 -13.50
CA LEU A 211 -11.15 -1.62 -12.64
C LEU A 211 -11.11 -2.80 -11.65
N GLN A 212 -12.21 -3.07 -10.94
CA GLN A 212 -12.31 -4.20 -10.00
C GLN A 212 -12.19 -5.57 -10.69
N ALA A 213 -12.70 -5.68 -11.92
CA ALA A 213 -12.55 -6.88 -12.75
C ALA A 213 -11.13 -7.04 -13.34
N GLY A 214 -10.28 -6.02 -13.23
CA GLY A 214 -8.95 -6.00 -13.84
C GLY A 214 -8.98 -5.98 -15.38
N THR A 215 -10.05 -5.45 -15.96
CA THR A 215 -10.26 -5.34 -17.41
C THR A 215 -10.13 -3.92 -17.94
N LEU A 216 -10.02 -2.92 -17.05
CA LEU A 216 -9.75 -1.54 -17.43
C LEU A 216 -8.33 -1.43 -17.99
N ASP A 217 -8.19 -0.79 -19.16
CA ASP A 217 -6.87 -0.48 -19.72
C ASP A 217 -6.18 0.59 -18.88
N LEU A 218 -4.99 0.27 -18.39
CA LEU A 218 -4.21 1.10 -17.50
C LEU A 218 -2.83 1.27 -18.13
N PRO A 219 -2.46 2.47 -18.63
CA PRO A 219 -1.24 2.69 -19.41
C PRO A 219 0.02 2.15 -18.75
N LEU A 220 0.18 2.34 -17.44
CA LEU A 220 1.34 1.83 -16.71
C LEU A 220 1.48 0.29 -16.76
N ILE A 221 0.38 -0.44 -17.01
CA ILE A 221 0.38 -1.88 -17.22
C ILE A 221 0.46 -2.23 -18.72
N SER A 222 -0.33 -1.58 -19.57
CA SER A 222 -0.39 -1.90 -21.01
C SER A 222 0.88 -1.51 -21.77
N ASP A 223 1.59 -0.48 -21.31
CA ASP A 223 2.92 -0.11 -21.83
C ASP A 223 4.02 -1.07 -21.36
N GLY A 224 3.73 -1.95 -20.38
CA GLY A 224 4.68 -2.94 -19.86
C GLY A 224 5.61 -2.43 -18.75
N GLU A 225 5.40 -1.21 -18.24
CA GLU A 225 6.17 -0.66 -17.10
C GLU A 225 5.90 -1.43 -15.79
N LEU A 226 4.65 -1.87 -15.59
CA LEU A 226 4.25 -2.72 -14.46
C LEU A 226 4.04 -4.18 -14.90
N PRO A 227 4.60 -5.15 -14.17
CA PRO A 227 4.45 -6.57 -14.51
C PRO A 227 3.05 -7.07 -14.17
N THR A 228 2.62 -8.14 -14.84
CA THR A 228 1.36 -8.84 -14.52
C THR A 228 1.57 -10.28 -14.05
N THR A 229 2.83 -10.71 -13.94
CA THR A 229 3.22 -12.05 -13.49
C THR A 229 4.46 -11.98 -12.62
N TYR A 230 4.61 -12.97 -11.74
CA TYR A 230 5.77 -13.13 -10.89
C TYR A 230 6.87 -13.88 -11.65
N VAL A 231 8.03 -13.25 -11.78
CA VAL A 231 9.20 -13.76 -12.50
C VAL A 231 10.12 -14.56 -11.58
#